data_AF-A0A964EFI7-F1
#
_entry.id   AF-A0A964EFI7-F1
#
_cell.length_a   1.000
_cell.length_b   1.000
_cell.length_c   1.000
_cell.angle_alpha   90.00
_cell.angle_beta   90.00
_cell.angle_gamma   90.00
#
_symmetry.space_group_name_H-M   'P 1'
#
loop_
_entity.id
_entity.type
_entity.pdbx_description
1 polymer ?
#
loop_
_entity_poly.entity_id
_entity_poly.type
_entity_poly.pdbx_seq_one_letter_code
_entity_poly.pdbx_strand_id
1 'polypeptide(L)' 'MINTIPLTKAINKKEQTKILKLNSPQKIQAFLDSIPYSSDPIYCCPLRVIKDQKAHCFDGAVFAAAMFFQINYNFLKL' A
#
# COMPACT_ATOMS: atom_id res chain seq x y z
N MET A 1 4.61 -16.83 -13.56
CA MET A 1 3.21 -16.43 -13.27
C MET A 1 3.17 -15.87 -11.85
N ILE A 2 2.94 -14.57 -11.68
CA ILE A 2 2.94 -13.94 -10.35
C ILE A 2 1.56 -14.17 -9.74
N ASN A 3 1.46 -15.13 -8.82
CA ASN A 3 0.21 -15.45 -8.12
C ASN A 3 -0.18 -14.27 -7.22
N THR A 4 -1.30 -13.63 -7.55
CA THR A 4 -1.79 -12.41 -6.90
C THR A 4 -2.42 -12.70 -5.53
N ILE A 5 -2.12 -11.84 -4.56
CA ILE A 5 -2.78 -11.74 -3.26
C ILE A 5 -4.13 -11.01 -3.47
N PRO A 6 -5.17 -11.21 -2.65
CA PRO A 6 -6.48 -10.55 -2.82
C PRO A 6 -6.42 -9.03 -3.06
N LEU A 7 -5.50 -8.31 -2.39
CA LEU A 7 -5.27 -6.87 -2.62
C LEU A 7 -4.79 -6.57 -4.05
N THR A 8 -3.92 -7.41 -4.61
CA THR A 8 -3.42 -7.22 -5.98
C THR A 8 -4.41 -7.69 -7.06
N LYS A 9 -5.47 -8.42 -6.67
CA LYS A 9 -6.56 -8.83 -7.56
C LYS A 9 -7.52 -7.67 -7.91
N ALA A 10 -7.59 -6.64 -7.05
CA ALA A 10 -8.52 -5.51 -7.18
C ALA A 10 -7.90 -4.24 -7.78
N ILE A 11 -6.65 -4.30 -8.25
CA ILE A 11 -5.87 -3.14 -8.74
C ILE A 11 -5.34 -3.35 -10.15
N ASN A 12 -5.07 -2.26 -10.86
CA ASN A 12 -4.51 -2.32 -12.21
C ASN A 12 -2.99 -2.60 -12.20
N LYS A 13 -2.41 -2.93 -13.37
CA LYS A 13 -0.96 -3.23 -13.51
C LYS A 13 -0.05 -2.09 -13.03
N LYS A 14 -0.45 -0.83 -13.18
CA LYS A 14 0.35 0.33 -12.74
C LYS A 14 0.38 0.43 -11.22
N GLU A 15 -0.77 0.28 -10.58
CA GLU A 15 -0.91 0.24 -9.12
C GLU A 15 -0.15 -0.95 -8.53
N GLN A 16 -0.25 -2.12 -9.16
CA GLN A 16 0.49 -3.30 -8.75
C GLN A 16 2.01 -3.06 -8.79
N THR A 17 2.51 -2.41 -9.84
CA THR A 17 3.93 -2.05 -9.96
C THR A 17 4.37 -1.09 -8.86
N LYS A 18 3.51 -0.13 -8.48
CA LYS A 18 3.78 0.77 -7.35
C LYS A 18 3.88 -0.01 -6.03
N ILE A 19 2.92 -0.90 -5.75
CA ILE A 19 2.94 -1.74 -4.54
C ILE A 19 4.18 -2.60 -4.47
N LEU A 20 4.57 -3.24 -5.58
CA LEU A 20 5.75 -4.13 -5.61
C LEU A 20 7.06 -3.38 -5.30
N LYS A 21 7.11 -2.06 -5.51
CA LYS A 21 8.27 -1.23 -5.13
C LYS A 21 8.30 -0.94 -3.63
N LEU A 22 7.18 -1.01 -2.92
CA LEU A 22 7.05 -0.81 -1.47
C LEU A 22 7.42 -2.08 -0.71
N ASN A 23 8.65 -2.57 -0.93
CA ASN A 23 9.11 -3.86 -0.45
C ASN A 23 9.99 -3.79 0.82
N SER A 24 10.03 -2.63 1.49
CA SER A 24 10.69 -2.48 2.79
C SER A 24 9.97 -1.43 3.65
N PRO A 25 10.08 -1.49 4.99
CA PRO A 25 9.52 -0.48 5.89
C PRO A 25 9.92 0.95 5.52
N GLN A 26 11.18 1.16 5.15
CA GLN A 26 11.71 2.47 4.79
C GLN A 26 11.05 3.03 3.52
N LYS A 27 10.80 2.18 2.52
CA LYS A 27 10.12 2.59 1.28
C LYS A 27 8.64 2.88 1.51
N ILE A 28 8.00 2.12 2.38
CA ILE A 28 6.60 2.35 2.78
C ILE A 28 6.51 3.70 3.50
N GLN A 29 7.40 3.96 4.46
CA GLN A 29 7.42 5.22 5.19
C GLN A 29 7.72 6.40 4.26
N ALA A 30 8.74 6.28 3.40
CA ALA A 30 9.07 7.32 2.43
C ALA A 30 7.91 7.63 1.47
N PHE A 31 7.10 6.63 1.11
CA PHE A 31 5.88 6.85 0.34
C PHE A 31 4.83 7.63 1.15
N LEU A 32 4.57 7.23 2.39
CA LEU A 32 3.62 7.93 3.27
C LEU A 32 4.04 9.38 3.56
N ASP A 33 5.34 9.62 3.72
CA ASP A 33 5.89 10.97 3.94
C ASP A 33 5.81 11.85 2.68
N SER A 34 5.78 11.23 1.50
CA SER A 34 5.72 11.94 0.22
C SER A 34 4.30 12.39 -0.18
N ILE A 35 3.27 11.83 0.45
CA ILE A 35 1.87 12.11 0.12
C ILE A 35 1.25 13.12 1.09
N PRO A 36 0.36 14.02 0.62
CA PRO A 36 -0.34 14.95 1.49
C PRO A 36 -1.13 14.24 2.58
N TYR A 37 -1.08 14.83 3.78
CA TYR A 37 -1.95 14.46 4.87
C TYR A 37 -3.40 14.79 4.52
N SER A 38 -4.30 13.84 4.74
CA SER A 38 -5.72 14.09 4.57
C SER A 38 -6.34 14.75 5.79
N SER A 39 -7.23 15.70 5.58
CA SER A 39 -8.09 16.29 6.64
C SER A 39 -9.57 15.97 6.39
N ASP A 40 -9.87 15.11 5.42
CA ASP A 40 -11.23 14.74 5.05
C ASP A 40 -11.87 13.91 6.18
N PRO A 41 -13.17 14.01 6.46
CA PRO A 41 -13.80 13.24 7.54
C PRO A 41 -14.05 11.77 7.17
N ILE A 42 -13.29 11.22 6.22
CA ILE A 42 -13.52 9.90 5.60
C ILE A 42 -12.23 9.08 5.69
N TYR A 43 -12.33 7.90 6.29
CA TYR A 43 -11.26 6.91 6.27
C TYR A 43 -11.16 6.22 4.90
N CYS A 44 -9.94 6.15 4.38
CA CYS A 44 -9.64 5.58 3.08
C CYS A 44 -9.10 4.16 3.20
N CYS A 45 -9.63 3.24 2.37
CA CYS A 45 -9.04 1.91 2.26
C CYS A 45 -7.62 1.98 1.67
N PRO A 46 -6.74 0.99 1.91
CA PRO A 46 -5.36 0.98 1.41
C PRO A 46 -5.24 1.19 -0.11
N LEU A 47 -6.21 0.72 -0.88
CA LEU A 47 -6.26 0.93 -2.33
C LEU A 47 -6.45 2.39 -2.70
N ARG A 48 -7.26 3.11 -1.92
CA ARG A 48 -7.54 4.51 -2.14
C ARG A 48 -6.35 5.38 -1.77
N VAL A 49 -5.56 5.00 -0.76
CA VAL A 49 -4.27 5.65 -0.45
C VAL A 49 -3.32 5.63 -1.65
N ILE A 50 -3.26 4.53 -2.42
CA ILE A 50 -2.42 4.43 -3.63
C ILE A 50 -2.96 5.28 -4.79
N LYS A 51 -4.29 5.30 -4.95
CA LYS A 51 -4.96 5.99 -6.05
C LYS A 51 -4.94 7.49 -5.86
N ASP A 52 -5.41 7.93 -4.69
CA ASP A 52 -5.59 9.34 -4.37
C ASP A 52 -4.28 9.96 -3.88
N GLN A 53 -3.28 9.13 -3.51
CA GLN A 53 -1.98 9.57 -3.01
C GLN A 53 -2.16 10.58 -1.88
N LYS A 54 -3.00 10.23 -0.91
CA LYS A 54 -3.38 11.05 0.24
C LYS A 54 -3.82 10.11 1.36
N ALA A 55 -3.47 10.40 2.61
CA ALA A 55 -3.80 9.53 3.75
C ALA A 55 -3.93 10.27 5.08
N HIS A 56 -4.81 9.79 5.95
CA HIS A 56 -4.81 10.09 7.38
C HIS A 56 -3.78 9.25 8.13
N CYS A 57 -3.53 9.58 9.41
CA CYS A 57 -2.70 8.76 10.30
C CYS A 57 -3.21 7.31 10.40
N PHE A 58 -4.53 7.12 10.52
CA PHE A 58 -5.13 5.78 10.58
C PHE A 58 -5.03 5.04 9.24
N ASP A 59 -5.37 5.70 8.14
CA ASP A 59 -5.29 5.11 6.80
C ASP A 59 -3.86 4.70 6.45
N GLY A 60 -2.88 5.54 6.81
CA GLY A 60 -1.46 5.26 6.66
C GLY A 60 -1.03 4.04 7.46
N ALA A 61 -1.50 3.87 8.69
CA ALA A 61 -1.23 2.70 9.51
C ALA A 61 -1.82 1.41 8.90
N VAL A 62 -3.09 1.46 8.48
CA VAL A 62 -3.75 0.31 7.82
C VAL A 62 -3.07 -0.02 6.49
N PHE A 63 -2.66 1.00 5.74
CA PHE A 63 -1.89 0.84 4.51
C PHE A 63 -0.54 0.17 4.76
N ALA A 64 0.23 0.64 5.74
CA ALA A 64 1.53 0.06 6.08
C ALA A 64 1.40 -1.42 6.52
N ALA A 65 0.40 -1.74 7.33
CA ALA A 65 0.11 -3.13 7.73
C ALA A 65 -0.19 -4.02 6.50
N ALA A 66 -0.98 -3.53 5.55
CA ALA A 66 -1.25 -4.25 4.30
C ALA A 66 0.02 -4.47 3.46
N MET A 67 0.93 -3.51 3.43
CA MET A 67 2.22 -3.64 2.73
C MET A 67 3.18 -4.61 3.45
N PHE A 68 3.22 -4.63 4.78
CA PHE A 68 4.00 -5.62 5.52
C PHE A 68 3.51 -7.04 5.30
N PHE A 69 2.19 -7.23 5.28
CA PHE A 69 1.59 -8.51 4.92
C PHE A 69 2.02 -8.94 3.51
N GLN A 70 1.98 -8.01 2.54
CA GLN A 70 2.46 -8.26 1.17
C GLN A 70 3.94 -8.69 1.13
N ILE A 71 4.82 -7.99 1.87
CA ILE A 71 6.25 -8.32 1.95
C ILE A 71 6.46 -9.72 2.52
N ASN A 72 5.79 -10.03 3.63
CA ASN A 72 5.91 -11.33 4.29
C ASN A 72 5.41 -12.48 3.41
N TYR A 73 4.29 -12.29 2.70
CA TYR A 73 3.79 -13.28 1.75
C TYR A 73 4.74 -13.55 0.59
N ASN A 74 5.46 -12.53 0.14
CA ASN A 74 6.45 -12.68 -0.92
C ASN A 74 7.72 -13.38 -0.41
N PHE A 75 8.07 -13.20 0.86
CA PHE A 75 9.18 -13.88 1.53
C PHE A 75 8.90 -15.38 1.74
N LEU A 76 7.69 -15.74 2.18
CA LEU A 76 7.29 -17.13 2.45
C LEU A 76 7.05 -18.00 1.19
N LYS A 77 7.20 -17.42 0.00
CA LYS A 77 7.01 -18.10 -1.29
C LYS A 77 8.31 -18.20 -2.11
N LEU A 78 9.45 -17.87 -1.50
CA LEU A 78 10.80 -18.20 -1.96
C LEU A 78 11.21 -19.54 -1.35
#